data_AF-A0A942IXH4-F1
#
_entry.id   AF-A0A942IXH4-F1
#
_cell.length_a   1.000
_cell.length_b   1.000
_cell.length_c   1.000
_cell.angle_alpha   90.00
_cell.angle_beta   90.00
_cell.angle_gamma   90.00
#
_symmetry.space_group_name_H-M   'P 1'
#
loop_
_entity.id
_entity.type
_entity.pdbx_description
1 polymer ?
#
loop_
_entity_poly.entity_id
_entity_poly.type
_entity_poly.pdbx_seq_one_letter_code
_entity_poly.pdbx_strand_id
1 'polypeptide(L)'
;MVNPIYQATVTALEALLSPRVVSRLLQEGLLQVGKSPETVSYPEIETILKAQVYRQLQVAMPVVKAKEVIQSLLAELAAVQPTAVPAALKAQGEALAELKKALLPFNLYFEWPETQKLRAQLQLLEAEQQAGRAAEALLQSSQDQLALLRQKLEDQLVIQARELSELQAALLVVRSLGGPKVRRLENLLQQIASEQQRRQLAPAEIERARKLATDLRKLMESSVVNE
;
A
#
# COMPACT_ATOMS: atom_id res chain seq x y z
N MET A 1 5.47 0.88 30.14
CA MET A 1 6.89 1.18 29.82
C MET A 1 6.98 2.69 29.75
N VAL A 2 7.83 3.32 30.57
CA VAL A 2 7.85 4.79 30.67
C VAL A 2 8.42 5.38 29.39
N ASN A 3 7.74 6.38 28.85
CA ASN A 3 8.12 7.03 27.59
C ASN A 3 9.52 7.68 27.72
N PRO A 4 10.44 7.44 26.76
CA PRO A 4 11.81 7.95 26.83
C PRO A 4 11.88 9.48 26.82
N ILE A 5 10.94 10.16 26.15
CA ILE A 5 10.87 11.62 26.11
C ILE A 5 10.43 12.17 27.47
N TYR A 6 9.49 11.48 28.14
CA TYR A 6 9.05 11.83 29.49
C TYR A 6 10.18 11.62 30.53
N GLN A 7 10.91 10.51 30.45
CA GLN A 7 12.04 10.29 31.35
C GLN A 7 13.17 11.30 31.13
N ALA A 8 13.50 11.62 29.87
CA ALA A 8 14.48 12.65 29.55
C ALA A 8 14.07 14.03 30.11
N THR A 9 12.78 14.37 30.05
CA THR A 9 12.28 15.62 30.65
C THR A 9 12.38 15.63 32.17
N VAL A 10 12.04 14.52 32.83
CA VAL A 10 12.14 14.40 34.29
C VAL A 10 13.60 14.62 34.72
N THR A 11 14.54 13.87 34.15
CA THR A 11 15.97 13.95 34.50
C THR A 11 16.53 15.35 34.31
N ALA A 12 16.17 16.02 33.21
CA ALA A 12 16.68 17.34 32.90
C ALA A 12 16.08 18.43 33.82
N LEU A 13 14.83 18.28 34.27
CA LEU A 13 14.20 19.19 35.22
C LEU A 13 14.66 18.96 36.67
N GLU A 14 14.96 17.73 37.07
CA GLU A 14 15.49 17.40 38.39
C GLU A 14 16.90 17.96 38.64
N ALA A 15 17.65 18.27 37.58
CA ALA A 15 18.92 18.98 37.67
C ALA A 15 18.76 20.45 38.11
N LEU A 16 17.56 21.01 37.99
CA LEU A 16 17.28 22.44 38.18
C LEU A 16 16.29 22.72 39.31
N LEU A 17 15.41 21.76 39.61
CA LEU A 17 14.33 21.88 40.60
C LEU A 17 14.29 20.62 41.47
N SER A 18 13.72 20.74 42.68
CA SER A 18 13.59 19.57 43.56
C SER A 18 12.68 18.49 42.96
N PRO A 19 12.95 17.19 43.17
CA PRO A 19 12.17 16.09 42.57
C PRO A 19 10.67 16.13 42.90
N ARG A 20 10.31 16.61 44.09
CA ARG A 20 8.90 16.78 44.51
C ARG A 20 8.17 17.86 43.70
N VAL A 21 8.88 18.91 43.30
CA VAL A 21 8.32 20.00 42.48
C VAL A 21 8.19 19.54 41.03
N VAL A 22 9.19 18.84 40.49
CA VAL A 22 9.17 18.31 39.11
C VAL A 22 8.01 17.33 38.92
N SER A 23 7.88 16.35 39.82
CA SER A 23 6.78 15.37 39.76
C SER A 23 5.40 16.01 39.83
N ARG A 24 5.21 17.00 40.71
CA ARG A 24 3.95 17.75 40.81
C ARG A 24 3.63 18.54 39.54
N LEU A 25 4.59 19.28 38.99
CA LEU A 25 4.40 20.08 37.77
C LEU A 25 4.11 19.21 36.55
N LEU A 26 4.84 18.10 36.40
CA LEU A 26 4.61 17.21 35.26
C LEU A 26 3.26 16.49 35.39
N GLN A 27 2.85 16.10 36.61
CA GLN A 27 1.50 15.55 36.84
C GLN A 27 0.40 16.57 36.54
N GLU A 28 0.52 17.81 37.03
CA GLU A 28 -0.43 18.89 36.73
C GLU A 28 -0.47 19.23 35.23
N GLY A 29 0.68 19.15 34.55
CA GLY A 29 0.81 19.38 33.10
C GLY A 29 0.17 18.28 32.27
N LEU A 30 0.43 17.03 32.64
CA LEU A 30 -0.16 15.85 32.01
C LEU A 30 -1.68 15.81 32.18
N LEU A 31 -2.20 16.18 33.36
CA LEU A 31 -3.64 16.30 33.60
C LEU A 31 -4.30 17.36 32.72
N GLN A 32 -3.64 18.51 32.49
CA GLN A 32 -4.17 19.56 31.61
C GLN A 32 -4.20 19.16 30.14
N VAL A 33 -3.23 18.36 29.69
CA VAL A 33 -3.18 17.86 28.30
C VAL A 33 -3.99 16.56 28.14
N GLY A 34 -4.50 15.99 29.24
CA GLY A 34 -5.31 14.76 29.23
C GLY A 34 -4.50 13.52 28.84
N LYS A 35 -3.20 13.49 29.16
CA LYS A 35 -2.26 12.45 28.73
C LYS A 35 -1.62 11.77 29.92
N SER A 36 -1.19 10.53 29.73
CA SER A 36 -0.42 9.79 30.74
C SER A 36 1.09 9.91 30.47
N PRO A 37 1.95 9.66 31.48
CA PRO A 37 3.41 9.64 31.31
C PRO A 37 3.91 8.68 30.21
N GLU A 38 3.11 7.68 29.85
CA GLU A 38 3.47 6.68 28.84
C GLU A 38 3.07 7.11 27.42
N THR A 39 2.02 7.93 27.27
CA THR A 39 1.47 8.29 25.95
C THR A 39 1.84 9.70 25.48
N VAL A 40 2.56 10.46 26.29
CA VAL A 40 2.82 11.88 26.01
C VAL A 40 3.81 12.04 24.84
N SER A 41 3.50 12.95 23.94
CA SER A 41 4.32 13.29 22.77
C SER A 41 5.16 14.55 23.01
N TYR A 42 6.19 14.78 22.19
CA TYR A 42 7.00 15.99 22.26
C TYR A 42 6.22 17.32 22.23
N PRO A 43 5.27 17.57 21.31
CA PRO A 43 4.54 18.85 21.28
C PRO A 43 3.70 19.09 22.55
N GLU A 44 3.23 18.01 23.17
CA GLU A 44 2.50 18.07 24.44
C GLU A 44 3.45 18.43 25.59
N ILE A 45 4.65 17.81 25.64
CA ILE A 45 5.71 18.17 26.58
C ILE A 45 6.18 19.63 26.38
N GLU A 46 6.37 20.08 25.15
CA GLU A 46 6.77 21.44 24.83
C GLU A 46 5.76 22.46 25.38
N THR A 47 4.47 22.15 25.26
CA THR A 47 3.38 22.97 25.81
C THR A 47 3.44 23.03 27.33
N ILE A 48 3.65 21.88 27.99
CA ILE A 48 3.79 21.80 29.46
C ILE A 48 5.01 22.61 29.93
N LEU A 49 6.14 22.49 29.25
CA LEU A 49 7.38 23.20 29.57
C LEU A 49 7.20 24.72 29.46
N LYS A 50 6.63 25.20 28.35
CA LYS A 50 6.40 26.64 28.11
C LYS A 50 5.33 27.26 29.01
N ALA A 51 4.41 26.46 29.56
CA ALA A 51 3.29 26.97 30.34
C ALA A 51 3.50 26.82 31.87
N GLN A 52 3.59 25.59 32.36
CA GLN A 52 3.62 25.32 33.81
C GLN A 52 5.04 25.40 34.35
N VAL A 53 5.99 24.77 33.66
CA VAL A 53 7.39 24.77 34.09
C VAL A 53 8.00 26.17 33.96
N TYR A 54 7.67 26.91 32.91
CA TYR A 54 8.09 28.30 32.76
C TYR A 54 7.60 29.20 33.89
N ARG A 55 6.33 29.09 34.29
CA ARG A 55 5.78 29.85 35.42
C ARG A 55 6.51 29.50 36.71
N GLN A 56 6.81 28.22 36.95
CA GLN A 56 7.57 27.85 38.14
C GLN A 56 9.02 28.34 38.10
N LEU A 57 9.68 28.28 36.93
CA LEU A 57 11.04 28.77 36.77
C LEU A 57 11.11 30.29 37.01
N GLN A 58 10.13 31.07 36.58
CA GLN A 58 10.06 32.52 36.87
C GLN A 58 9.98 32.86 38.36
N VAL A 59 9.44 31.96 39.19
CA VAL A 59 9.41 32.14 40.65
C VAL A 59 10.79 31.88 41.27
N ALA A 60 11.58 30.99 40.66
CA ALA A 60 12.90 30.59 41.16
C ALA A 60 14.06 31.45 40.60
N MET A 61 13.89 32.07 39.43
CA MET A 61 14.97 32.81 38.75
C MET A 61 14.45 33.93 37.83
N PRO A 62 15.33 34.87 37.41
CA PRO A 62 14.96 35.94 36.49
C PRO A 62 14.41 35.42 35.15
N VAL A 63 13.44 36.14 34.59
CA VAL A 63 12.68 35.77 33.38
C VAL A 63 13.58 35.42 32.18
N VAL A 64 14.68 36.15 31.99
CA VAL A 64 15.63 35.93 30.90
C VAL A 64 16.28 34.54 31.02
N LYS A 65 16.78 34.20 32.22
CA LYS A 65 17.39 32.90 32.51
C LYS A 65 16.38 31.76 32.42
N ALA A 66 15.16 31.95 32.91
CA ALA A 66 14.10 30.95 32.80
C ALA A 66 13.78 30.60 31.34
N LYS A 67 13.81 31.60 30.44
CA LYS A 67 13.58 31.39 29.01
C LYS A 67 14.75 30.66 28.34
N GLU A 68 16.00 31.03 28.67
CA GLU A 68 17.21 30.34 28.19
C GLU A 68 17.23 28.87 28.60
N VAL A 69 16.89 28.57 29.85
CA VAL A 69 16.80 27.20 30.40
C VAL A 69 15.77 26.37 29.62
N ILE A 70 14.58 26.91 29.36
CA ILE A 70 13.56 26.20 28.57
C ILE A 70 14.02 25.98 27.13
N GLN A 71 14.66 26.96 26.52
CA GLN A 71 15.18 26.80 25.16
C GLN A 71 16.28 25.74 25.09
N SER A 72 17.18 25.69 26.08
CA SER A 72 18.19 24.64 26.20
C SER A 72 17.55 23.26 26.35
N LEU A 73 16.58 23.14 27.26
CA LEU A 73 15.83 21.89 27.49
C LEU A 73 15.11 21.43 26.23
N LEU A 74 14.43 22.32 25.52
CA LEU A 74 13.73 21.98 24.28
C LEU A 74 14.69 21.55 23.17
N ALA A 75 15.89 22.14 23.11
CA ALA A 75 16.94 21.75 22.17
C ALA A 75 17.52 20.36 22.49
N GLU A 76 17.79 20.08 23.77
CA GLU A 76 18.23 18.75 24.23
C GLU A 76 17.16 17.68 23.98
N LEU A 77 15.89 17.98 24.27
CA LEU A 77 14.77 17.06 24.01
C LEU A 77 14.50 16.88 22.52
N ALA A 78 14.76 17.88 21.68
CA ALA A 78 14.69 17.75 20.23
C ALA A 78 15.80 16.83 19.69
N ALA A 79 16.97 16.79 20.33
CA ALA A 79 18.04 15.86 19.99
C ALA A 79 17.72 14.40 20.43
N VAL A 80 16.88 14.23 21.45
CA VAL A 80 16.41 12.92 21.96
C VAL A 80 15.16 12.43 21.23
N GLN A 81 14.49 13.26 20.42
CA GLN A 81 13.39 12.80 19.58
C GLN A 81 13.89 11.76 18.56
N PRO A 82 13.15 10.66 18.34
CA PRO A 82 13.19 10.02 17.03
C PRO A 82 12.69 11.08 16.04
N THR A 83 13.59 11.51 15.16
CA THR A 83 13.38 12.55 14.16
C THR A 83 12.00 12.40 13.50
N ALA A 84 11.26 13.51 13.39
CA ALA A 84 10.03 13.59 12.61
C ALA A 84 10.18 12.79 11.33
N VAL A 85 9.30 11.80 11.10
CA VAL A 85 9.35 10.90 9.93
C VAL A 85 9.61 11.76 8.70
N PRO A 86 10.80 11.62 8.06
CA PRO A 86 11.16 12.43 6.90
C PRO A 86 10.03 12.44 5.89
N ALA A 87 9.77 13.59 5.25
CA ALA A 87 8.71 13.71 4.25
C ALA A 87 8.80 12.61 3.17
N ALA A 88 10.03 12.19 2.83
CA ALA A 88 10.32 11.06 1.94
C ALA A 88 9.74 9.72 2.44
N LEU A 89 9.82 9.40 3.74
CA LEU A 89 9.23 8.19 4.31
C LEU A 89 7.71 8.23 4.34
N LYS A 90 7.11 9.41 4.52
CA LYS A 90 5.64 9.55 4.41
C LYS A 90 5.18 9.31 2.97
N ALA A 91 5.83 9.96 2.01
CA ALA A 91 5.54 9.78 0.58
C ALA A 91 5.74 8.32 0.14
N GLN A 92 6.80 7.65 0.62
CA GLN A 92 7.02 6.23 0.37
C GLN A 92 5.88 5.36 0.94
N GLY A 93 5.41 5.64 2.15
CA GLY A 93 4.30 4.91 2.77
C GLY A 93 2.99 5.04 1.99
N GLU A 94 2.68 6.24 1.51
CA GLU A 94 1.51 6.52 0.66
C GLU A 94 1.63 5.78 -0.68
N ALA A 95 2.76 5.92 -1.37
CA ALA A 95 3.01 5.26 -2.64
C ALA A 95 3.01 3.72 -2.52
N LEU A 96 3.52 3.17 -1.42
CA LEU A 96 3.45 1.74 -1.12
C LEU A 96 2.00 1.26 -0.98
N ALA A 97 1.14 2.03 -0.31
CA ALA A 97 -0.28 1.70 -0.17
C ALA A 97 -1.00 1.72 -1.53
N GLU A 98 -0.69 2.71 -2.37
CA GLU A 98 -1.22 2.78 -3.74
C GLU A 98 -0.77 1.59 -4.61
N LEU A 99 0.51 1.23 -4.55
CA LEU A 99 1.06 0.09 -5.28
C LEU A 99 0.42 -1.24 -4.83
N LYS A 100 0.23 -1.44 -3.52
CA LYS A 100 -0.47 -2.62 -2.98
C LYS A 100 -1.90 -2.70 -3.51
N LYS A 101 -2.63 -1.58 -3.53
CA LYS A 101 -3.99 -1.52 -4.09
C LYS A 101 -3.99 -1.82 -5.59
N ALA A 102 -3.04 -1.26 -6.33
CA ALA A 102 -2.91 -1.46 -7.77
C ALA A 102 -2.51 -2.88 -8.16
N LEU A 103 -1.84 -3.62 -7.27
CA LEU A 103 -1.49 -5.03 -7.48
C LEU A 103 -2.70 -5.98 -7.36
N LEU A 104 -3.74 -5.63 -6.59
CA LEU A 104 -4.87 -6.53 -6.30
C LEU A 104 -5.52 -7.19 -7.53
N PRO A 105 -5.81 -6.47 -8.64
CA PRO A 105 -6.40 -7.09 -9.82
C PRO A 105 -5.50 -8.15 -10.47
N PHE A 106 -4.18 -8.04 -10.30
CA PHE A 106 -3.19 -8.96 -10.87
C PHE A 106 -2.99 -10.23 -10.04
N ASN A 107 -3.68 -10.38 -8.91
CA ASN A 107 -3.62 -11.62 -8.12
C ASN A 107 -4.14 -12.84 -8.89
N LEU A 108 -5.04 -12.62 -9.87
CA LEU A 108 -5.53 -13.64 -10.79
C LEU A 108 -4.43 -14.18 -11.72
N TYR A 109 -3.33 -13.43 -11.90
CA TYR A 109 -2.21 -13.74 -12.79
C TYR A 109 -0.94 -14.03 -11.98
N PHE A 110 -1.06 -14.90 -10.96
CA PHE A 110 0.04 -15.23 -10.04
C PHE A 110 1.20 -15.94 -10.74
N GLU A 111 0.89 -16.72 -11.77
CA GLU A 111 1.84 -17.43 -12.60
C GLU A 111 2.73 -16.51 -13.45
N TRP A 112 2.39 -15.22 -13.58
CA TRP A 112 3.23 -14.26 -14.28
C TRP A 112 4.46 -13.90 -13.43
N PRO A 113 5.69 -14.04 -13.96
CA PRO A 113 6.91 -13.71 -13.23
C PRO A 113 6.96 -12.23 -12.83
N GLU A 114 6.33 -11.35 -13.62
CA GLU A 114 6.22 -9.92 -13.34
C GLU A 114 5.39 -9.63 -12.08
N THR A 115 4.31 -10.40 -11.87
CA THR A 115 3.46 -10.32 -10.67
C THR A 115 4.23 -10.75 -9.42
N GLN A 116 5.03 -11.82 -9.53
CA GLN A 116 5.89 -12.29 -8.45
C GLN A 116 6.97 -11.27 -8.10
N LYS A 117 7.61 -10.71 -9.12
CA LYS A 117 8.65 -9.69 -8.95
C LYS A 117 8.09 -8.45 -8.25
N LEU A 118 6.93 -7.95 -8.68
CA LEU A 118 6.29 -6.80 -8.02
C LEU A 118 5.95 -7.11 -6.56
N ARG A 119 5.43 -8.30 -6.24
CA ARG A 119 5.19 -8.71 -4.84
C ARG A 119 6.46 -8.70 -4.00
N ALA A 120 7.54 -9.29 -4.49
CA ALA A 120 8.82 -9.32 -3.79
C ALA A 120 9.35 -7.90 -3.55
N GLN A 121 9.24 -7.01 -4.54
CA GLN A 121 9.63 -5.60 -4.41
C GLN A 121 8.76 -4.87 -3.36
N LEU A 122 7.45 -5.10 -3.32
CA LEU A 122 6.57 -4.50 -2.31
C LEU A 122 6.85 -5.01 -0.89
N GLN A 123 7.19 -6.30 -0.73
CA GLN A 123 7.62 -6.85 0.56
C GLN A 123 8.93 -6.20 1.04
N LEU A 124 9.88 -5.98 0.13
CA LEU A 124 11.12 -5.29 0.46
C LEU A 124 10.87 -3.82 0.80
N LEU A 125 10.03 -3.11 0.04
CA LEU A 125 9.63 -1.72 0.35
C LEU A 125 8.95 -1.61 1.71
N GLU A 126 8.12 -2.58 2.08
CA GLU A 126 7.49 -2.64 3.39
C GLU A 126 8.51 -2.83 4.51
N ALA A 127 9.51 -3.70 4.31
CA ALA A 127 10.61 -3.86 5.26
C ALA A 127 11.45 -2.58 5.42
N GLU A 128 11.80 -1.91 4.32
CA GLU A 128 12.53 -0.63 4.35
C GLU A 128 11.71 0.48 5.03
N GLN A 129 10.40 0.55 4.76
CA GLN A 129 9.48 1.47 5.42
C GLN A 129 9.42 1.23 6.95
N GLN A 130 9.33 -0.03 7.37
CA GLN A 130 9.33 -0.41 8.78
C GLN A 130 10.68 -0.11 9.45
N ALA A 131 11.78 -0.25 8.71
CA ALA A 131 13.12 0.11 9.17
C ALA A 131 13.38 1.63 9.17
N GLY A 132 12.43 2.45 8.72
CA GLY A 132 12.57 3.90 8.63
C GLY A 132 13.58 4.35 7.56
N ARG A 133 13.78 3.56 6.51
CA ARG A 133 14.72 3.82 5.42
C ARG A 133 13.98 4.19 4.14
N ALA A 134 14.39 5.30 3.53
CA ALA A 134 13.87 5.72 2.24
C ALA A 134 14.57 4.90 1.13
N ALA A 135 13.77 4.27 0.28
CA ALA A 135 14.20 3.38 -0.79
C ALA A 135 13.66 3.85 -2.14
N GLU A 136 13.98 5.10 -2.51
CA GLU A 136 13.45 5.78 -3.71
C GLU A 136 13.68 4.98 -5.01
N ALA A 137 14.87 4.41 -5.20
CA ALA A 137 15.18 3.60 -6.37
C ALA A 137 14.32 2.32 -6.45
N LEU A 138 14.04 1.68 -5.30
CA LEU A 138 13.18 0.51 -5.23
C LEU A 138 11.71 0.88 -5.47
N LEU A 139 11.27 2.05 -4.97
CA LEU A 139 9.94 2.58 -5.20
C LEU A 139 9.72 2.84 -6.69
N GLN A 140 10.65 3.53 -7.35
CA GLN A 140 10.60 3.78 -8.79
C GLN A 140 10.58 2.45 -9.57
N SER A 141 11.48 1.52 -9.23
CA SER A 141 11.53 0.21 -9.88
C SER A 141 10.23 -0.58 -9.73
N SER A 142 9.52 -0.43 -8.60
CA SER A 142 8.22 -1.07 -8.36
C SER A 142 7.10 -0.42 -9.18
N GLN A 143 7.14 0.90 -9.36
CA GLN A 143 6.21 1.62 -10.23
C GLN A 143 6.41 1.25 -11.70
N ASP A 144 7.66 1.16 -12.15
CA ASP A 144 7.99 0.72 -13.52
C ASP A 144 7.53 -0.73 -13.75
N GLN A 145 7.71 -1.60 -12.76
CA GLN A 145 7.26 -2.98 -12.82
C GLN A 145 5.72 -3.08 -12.91
N LEU A 146 4.98 -2.23 -12.19
CA LEU A 146 3.53 -2.13 -12.29
C LEU A 146 3.09 -1.63 -13.68
N ALA A 147 3.80 -0.66 -14.26
CA ALA A 147 3.52 -0.17 -15.61
C ALA A 147 3.70 -1.29 -16.66
N LEU A 148 4.76 -2.09 -16.53
CA LEU A 148 5.02 -3.24 -17.39
C LEU A 148 3.94 -4.33 -17.24
N LEU A 149 3.48 -4.60 -16.02
CA LEU A 149 2.34 -5.50 -15.76
C LEU A 149 1.05 -5.04 -16.43
N ARG A 150 0.75 -3.74 -16.34
CA ARG A 150 -0.42 -3.15 -17.01
C ARG A 150 -0.32 -3.30 -18.51
N GLN A 151 0.83 -2.93 -19.10
CA GLN A 151 1.06 -3.09 -20.54
C GLN A 151 0.88 -4.54 -20.99
N LYS A 152 1.46 -5.49 -20.27
CA LYS A 152 1.30 -6.93 -20.57
C LYS A 152 -0.16 -7.36 -20.55
N LEU A 153 -0.96 -6.88 -19.59
CA LEU A 153 -2.41 -7.16 -19.55
C LEU A 153 -3.13 -6.57 -20.77
N GLU A 154 -2.81 -5.34 -21.17
CA GLU A 154 -3.37 -4.72 -22.37
C GLU A 154 -3.07 -5.55 -23.63
N ASP A 155 -1.81 -5.95 -23.81
CA ASP A 155 -1.38 -6.73 -24.96
C ASP A 155 -2.15 -8.06 -25.03
N GLN A 156 -2.32 -8.74 -23.89
CA GLN A 156 -3.08 -9.99 -23.81
C GLN A 156 -4.58 -9.78 -24.06
N LEU A 157 -5.17 -8.67 -23.61
CA LEU A 157 -6.57 -8.34 -23.88
C LEU A 157 -6.81 -8.05 -25.36
N VAL A 158 -5.85 -7.47 -26.07
CA VAL A 158 -5.90 -7.28 -27.53
C VAL A 158 -5.86 -8.62 -28.25
N ILE A 159 -4.98 -9.53 -27.82
CA ILE A 159 -4.91 -10.89 -28.37
C ILE A 159 -6.24 -11.62 -28.14
N GLN A 160 -6.76 -11.64 -26.91
CA GLN A 160 -8.05 -12.25 -26.59
C GLN A 160 -9.20 -11.66 -27.41
N ALA A 161 -9.24 -10.35 -27.62
CA ALA A 161 -10.27 -9.71 -28.45
C ALA A 161 -10.25 -10.22 -29.90
N ARG A 162 -9.05 -10.35 -30.47
CA ARG A 162 -8.86 -10.92 -31.80
C ARG A 162 -9.31 -12.38 -31.85
N GLU A 163 -8.88 -13.20 -30.88
CA GLU A 163 -9.24 -14.61 -30.80
C GLU A 163 -10.76 -14.81 -30.64
N LEU A 164 -11.40 -13.96 -29.84
CA LEU A 164 -12.85 -13.94 -29.70
C LEU A 164 -13.54 -13.65 -31.04
N SER A 165 -13.06 -12.66 -31.81
CA SER A 165 -13.58 -12.36 -33.14
C SER A 165 -13.42 -13.53 -34.11
N GLU A 166 -12.26 -14.19 -34.11
CA GLU A 166 -12.00 -15.36 -34.96
C GLU A 166 -12.92 -16.54 -34.60
N LEU A 167 -13.16 -16.77 -33.30
CA LEU A 167 -14.06 -17.82 -32.82
C LEU A 167 -15.53 -17.50 -33.09
N GLN A 168 -15.94 -16.24 -33.02
CA GLN A 168 -17.29 -15.80 -33.41
C GLN A 168 -17.54 -16.07 -34.91
N ALA A 169 -16.57 -15.76 -35.77
CA ALA A 169 -16.64 -16.10 -37.18
C ALA A 169 -16.72 -17.63 -37.39
N ALA A 170 -15.93 -18.41 -36.64
CA ALA A 170 -15.98 -19.87 -36.68
C ALA A 170 -17.36 -20.43 -36.27
N LEU A 171 -17.99 -19.86 -35.25
CA LEU A 171 -19.33 -20.24 -34.81
C LEU A 171 -20.36 -20.05 -35.93
N LEU A 172 -20.30 -18.93 -36.67
CA LEU A 172 -21.22 -18.67 -37.78
C LEU A 172 -21.19 -19.76 -38.85
N VAL A 173 -19.99 -20.27 -39.16
CA VAL A 173 -19.79 -21.34 -40.14
C VAL A 173 -20.45 -22.65 -39.68
N VAL A 174 -20.25 -23.04 -38.43
CA VAL A 174 -20.75 -24.34 -37.91
C VAL A 174 -22.17 -24.26 -37.34
N ARG A 175 -22.81 -23.08 -37.40
CA ARG A 175 -24.11 -22.82 -36.76
C ARG A 175 -25.24 -23.71 -37.29
N SER A 176 -25.18 -24.06 -38.57
CA SER A 176 -26.16 -24.91 -39.26
C SER A 176 -26.21 -26.34 -38.71
N LEU A 177 -25.11 -26.85 -38.12
CA LEU A 177 -25.09 -28.17 -37.48
C LEU A 177 -26.03 -28.27 -36.28
N GLY A 178 -26.25 -27.14 -35.59
CA GLY A 178 -27.08 -27.08 -34.38
C GLY A 178 -26.63 -28.02 -33.25
N GLY A 179 -27.56 -28.30 -32.34
CA GLY A 179 -27.37 -29.28 -31.27
C GLY A 179 -26.54 -28.81 -30.06
N PRO A 180 -26.28 -29.72 -29.10
CA PRO A 180 -25.68 -29.38 -27.80
C PRO A 180 -24.25 -28.83 -27.88
N LYS A 181 -23.46 -29.30 -28.86
CA LYS A 181 -22.07 -28.85 -29.04
C LYS A 181 -22.00 -27.41 -29.55
N VAL A 182 -22.86 -27.01 -30.49
CA VAL A 182 -22.94 -25.62 -30.98
C VAL A 182 -23.39 -24.69 -29.85
N ARG A 183 -24.43 -25.06 -29.08
CA ARG A 183 -24.86 -24.29 -27.89
C ARG A 183 -23.76 -24.11 -26.85
N ARG A 184 -22.95 -25.15 -26.63
CA ARG A 184 -21.80 -25.06 -25.71
C ARG A 184 -20.75 -24.06 -26.23
N LEU A 185 -20.50 -24.03 -27.54
CA LEU A 185 -19.61 -23.04 -28.15
C LEU A 185 -20.18 -21.63 -27.97
N GLU A 186 -21.47 -21.42 -28.24
CA GLU A 186 -22.16 -20.12 -28.02
C GLU A 186 -21.97 -19.62 -26.58
N ASN A 187 -22.20 -20.48 -25.59
CA ASN A 187 -22.05 -20.12 -24.17
C ASN A 187 -20.60 -19.78 -23.80
N LEU A 188 -19.62 -20.51 -24.32
CA LEU A 188 -18.20 -20.19 -24.09
C LEU A 188 -17.84 -18.82 -24.68
N LEU A 189 -18.32 -18.49 -25.89
CA LEU A 189 -18.05 -17.18 -26.49
C LEU A 189 -18.72 -16.04 -25.72
N GLN A 190 -19.91 -16.26 -25.17
CA GLN A 190 -20.56 -15.28 -24.29
C GLN A 190 -19.76 -15.07 -23.00
N GLN A 191 -19.22 -16.14 -22.41
CA GLN A 191 -18.36 -16.05 -21.23
C GLN A 191 -17.08 -15.27 -21.54
N ILE A 192 -16.37 -15.59 -22.63
CA ILE A 192 -15.16 -14.86 -23.04
C ILE A 192 -15.47 -13.38 -23.31
N ALA A 193 -16.59 -13.08 -23.97
CA ALA A 193 -17.01 -11.69 -24.20
C ALA A 193 -17.28 -10.93 -22.89
N SER A 194 -17.91 -11.57 -21.91
CA SER A 194 -18.12 -10.99 -20.57
C SER A 194 -16.80 -10.72 -19.85
N GLU A 195 -15.85 -11.66 -19.90
CA GLU A 195 -14.53 -11.46 -19.29
C GLU A 195 -13.74 -10.35 -20.00
N GLN A 196 -13.81 -10.27 -21.33
CA GLN A 196 -13.22 -9.17 -22.11
C GLN A 196 -13.77 -7.81 -21.68
N GLN A 197 -15.09 -7.70 -21.48
CA GLN A 197 -15.72 -6.47 -20.98
C GLN A 197 -15.25 -6.08 -19.58
N ARG A 198 -14.97 -7.08 -18.73
CA ARG A 198 -14.40 -6.92 -17.39
C ARG A 198 -12.88 -6.70 -17.40
N ARG A 199 -12.26 -6.71 -18.58
CA ARG A 199 -10.80 -6.63 -18.77
C ARG A 199 -10.06 -7.76 -18.06
N GLN A 200 -10.65 -8.95 -18.08
CA GLN A 200 -10.08 -10.18 -17.54
C GLN A 200 -9.75 -11.15 -18.67
N LEU A 201 -8.66 -11.91 -18.50
CA LEU A 201 -8.25 -12.94 -19.44
C LEU A 201 -9.01 -14.24 -19.14
N ALA A 202 -9.47 -14.93 -20.20
CA ALA A 202 -10.17 -16.20 -20.15
C ALA A 202 -9.46 -17.28 -21.00
N PRO A 203 -8.16 -17.57 -20.73
CA PRO A 203 -7.36 -18.46 -21.58
C PRO A 203 -7.94 -19.88 -21.66
N ALA A 204 -8.44 -20.40 -20.53
CA ALA A 204 -9.03 -21.74 -20.48
C ALA A 204 -10.32 -21.85 -21.30
N GLU A 205 -11.16 -20.80 -21.30
CA GLU A 205 -12.36 -20.71 -22.12
C GLU A 205 -11.99 -20.63 -23.61
N ILE A 206 -10.99 -19.83 -23.98
CA ILE A 206 -10.51 -19.71 -25.36
C ILE A 206 -10.01 -21.07 -25.88
N GLU A 207 -9.17 -21.77 -25.12
CA GLU A 207 -8.67 -23.09 -25.51
C GLU A 207 -9.81 -24.11 -25.71
N ARG A 208 -10.77 -24.13 -24.78
CA ARG A 208 -11.97 -24.99 -24.88
C ARG A 208 -12.81 -24.64 -26.11
N ALA A 209 -13.00 -23.35 -26.38
CA ALA A 209 -13.75 -22.87 -27.55
C ALA A 209 -13.05 -23.24 -28.87
N ARG A 210 -11.72 -23.08 -28.95
CA ARG A 210 -10.90 -23.46 -30.10
C ARG A 210 -11.01 -24.94 -30.43
N LYS A 211 -10.85 -25.79 -29.41
CA LYS A 211 -10.99 -27.25 -29.56
C LYS A 211 -12.39 -27.61 -30.07
N LEU A 212 -13.43 -27.06 -29.44
CA LEU A 212 -14.82 -27.34 -29.79
C LEU A 212 -15.18 -26.85 -31.21
N ALA A 213 -14.74 -25.66 -31.60
CA ALA A 213 -14.93 -25.14 -32.96
C ALA A 213 -14.26 -26.02 -34.02
N THR A 214 -13.06 -26.54 -33.72
CA THR A 214 -12.33 -27.46 -34.60
C THR A 214 -13.08 -28.78 -34.75
N ASP A 215 -13.55 -29.37 -33.65
CA ASP A 215 -14.32 -30.61 -33.67
C ASP A 215 -15.63 -30.46 -34.44
N LEU A 216 -16.31 -29.31 -34.30
CA LEU A 216 -17.54 -29.00 -35.04
C LEU A 216 -17.30 -28.85 -36.55
N ARG A 217 -16.21 -28.18 -36.97
CA ARG A 217 -15.86 -28.08 -38.40
C ARG A 217 -15.62 -29.46 -39.02
N LYS A 218 -14.87 -30.33 -38.34
CA LYS A 218 -14.64 -31.71 -38.80
C LYS A 218 -15.94 -32.49 -38.96
N LEU A 219 -16.88 -32.33 -38.02
CA LEU A 219 -18.20 -32.96 -38.11
C LEU A 219 -18.98 -32.45 -39.33
N MET A 220 -18.94 -31.14 -39.59
CA MET A 220 -19.59 -30.54 -40.75
C MET A 220 -19.01 -31.07 -42.06
N GLU A 221 -17.68 -31.08 -42.20
CA GLU A 221 -16.99 -31.63 -43.37
C GLU A 221 -17.34 -33.11 -43.58
N SER A 222 -17.35 -33.92 -42.51
CA SER A 222 -17.74 -35.33 -42.61
C SER A 222 -19.22 -35.55 -42.95
N SER A 223 -20.10 -34.60 -42.62
CA SER A 223 -21.53 -34.70 -42.95
C SER A 223 -21.76 -34.35 -44.42
N VAL A 224 -21.02 -33.38 -44.96
CA VAL A 224 -21.08 -32.96 -46.37
C VAL A 224 -20.49 -34.01 -47.32
N VAL A 225 -19.50 -34.80 -46.88
CA VAL A 225 -18.88 -35.86 -47.71
C VAL A 225 -19.75 -37.14 -47.79
N ASN A 226 -20.70 -37.31 -46.87
CA ASN A 226 -21.56 -38.49 -46.79
C ASN A 226 -22.96 -38.28 -47.41
N GLU A 227 -23.23 -37.12 -48.00
CA GLU A 227 -24.40 -36.81 -48.85
C GLU A 227 -24.04 -36.88 -50.34
#